data_AF-A0A847J473-F1
#
_entry.id   AF-A0A847J473-F1
#
_cell.length_a   1.000
_cell.length_b   1.000
_cell.length_c   1.000
_cell.angle_alpha   90.00
_cell.angle_beta   90.00
_cell.angle_gamma   90.00
#
_symmetry.space_group_name_H-M   'P 1'
#
loop_
_entity.id
_entity.type
_entity.pdbx_description
1 polymer ?
#
loop_
_entity_poly.entity_id
_entity_poly.type
_entity_poly.pdbx_seq_one_letter_code
_entity_poly.pdbx_strand_id
1 'polypeptide(L)'
;MTNKQHALVGNILATLSFLMTAYTTLSLNLNSADTVVSSAFTVGIFIGLSFNFILHVLTWIAYVRIGKTGDKGWKIFLLVIAIIWILGAVFGILGGFIMGVGGIELLGALSQLVGSIFLIIAFALKPQNIAISNG
;
A
#
# COMPACT_ATOMS: atom_id res chain seq x y z
N MET A 1 -5.67 -2.97 20.14
CA MET A 1 -5.19 -3.88 19.07
C MET A 1 -3.71 -4.13 19.25
N THR A 2 -3.23 -5.34 18.96
CA THR A 2 -1.79 -5.67 18.96
C THR A 2 -1.10 -5.13 17.69
N ASN A 3 0.22 -4.97 17.68
CA ASN A 3 0.96 -4.54 16.48
C ASN A 3 0.67 -5.44 15.27
N LYS A 4 0.50 -6.75 15.50
CA LYS A 4 0.13 -7.71 14.45
C LYS A 4 -1.28 -7.47 13.90
N GLN A 5 -2.24 -7.08 14.74
CA GLN A 5 -3.59 -6.72 14.30
C GLN A 5 -3.59 -5.44 13.45
N HIS A 6 -2.84 -4.40 13.86
CA HIS A 6 -2.71 -3.17 13.07
C HIS A 6 -2.08 -3.45 11.70
N ALA A 7 -1.01 -4.23 11.64
CA ALA A 7 -0.38 -4.60 10.37
C ALA A 7 -1.27 -5.45 9.46
N LEU A 8 -2.10 -6.34 10.04
CA LEU A 8 -3.06 -7.11 9.27
C LEU A 8 -4.09 -6.19 8.58
N VAL A 9 -4.67 -5.26 9.34
CA VAL A 9 -5.62 -4.26 8.81
C VAL A 9 -4.93 -3.42 7.73
N GLY A 10 -3.71 -2.95 7.99
CA GLY A 10 -2.93 -2.19 7.02
C GLY A 10 -2.69 -2.94 5.71
N ASN A 11 -2.29 -4.20 5.79
CA ASN A 11 -2.06 -5.04 4.61
C ASN A 11 -3.35 -5.33 3.82
N ILE A 12 -4.47 -5.55 4.50
CA ILE A 12 -5.77 -5.78 3.84
C ILE A 12 -6.18 -4.52 3.06
N LEU A 13 -6.15 -3.35 3.71
CA LEU A 13 -6.53 -2.07 3.08
C LEU A 13 -5.63 -1.73 1.90
N ALA A 14 -4.32 -1.95 2.05
CA ALA A 14 -3.37 -1.76 0.97
C ALA A 14 -3.68 -2.71 -0.20
N THR A 15 -3.92 -4.01 0.06
CA THR A 15 -4.23 -4.99 -0.99
C THR A 15 -5.52 -4.63 -1.74
N LEU A 16 -6.56 -4.19 -1.02
CA LEU A 16 -7.80 -3.71 -1.62
C LEU A 16 -7.57 -2.47 -2.49
N SER A 17 -6.71 -1.54 -2.05
CA SER A 17 -6.31 -0.39 -2.86
C SER A 17 -5.71 -0.82 -4.19
N PHE A 18 -4.75 -1.74 -4.17
CA PHE A 18 -4.14 -2.22 -5.40
C PHE A 18 -5.12 -2.90 -6.33
N LEU A 19 -6.05 -3.72 -5.81
CA LEU A 19 -7.08 -4.33 -6.64
C LEU A 19 -7.96 -3.27 -7.32
N MET A 20 -8.35 -2.22 -6.60
CA MET A 20 -9.10 -1.10 -7.18
C MET A 20 -8.28 -0.37 -8.25
N THR A 21 -7.03 0.02 -7.96
CA THR A 21 -6.16 0.72 -8.90
C THR A 21 -5.85 -0.13 -10.14
N ALA A 22 -5.56 -1.43 -9.96
CA ALA A 22 -5.29 -2.35 -11.06
C ALA A 22 -6.52 -2.51 -11.95
N TYR A 23 -7.70 -2.66 -11.35
CA TYR A 23 -8.95 -2.75 -12.08
C TYR A 23 -9.26 -1.49 -12.89
N THR A 24 -9.15 -0.29 -12.29
CA THR A 24 -9.43 0.96 -13.01
C THR A 24 -8.43 1.20 -14.13
N THR A 25 -7.13 1.01 -13.85
CA THR A 25 -6.05 1.19 -14.84
C THR A 25 -6.21 0.23 -16.02
N LEU A 26 -6.53 -1.05 -15.75
CA LEU A 26 -6.75 -2.04 -16.80
C LEU A 26 -8.04 -1.76 -17.59
N SER A 27 -9.12 -1.37 -16.92
CA SER A 27 -10.40 -1.05 -17.57
C SER A 27 -10.29 0.17 -18.47
N LEU A 28 -9.56 1.22 -18.05
CA LEU A 28 -9.29 2.40 -18.86
C LEU A 28 -8.47 2.04 -20.11
N ASN A 29 -7.45 1.19 -19.97
CA ASN A 29 -6.61 0.75 -21.08
C ASN A 29 -7.38 -0.14 -22.10
N LEU A 30 -8.26 -1.02 -21.61
CA LEU A 30 -9.07 -1.89 -22.48
C LEU A 30 -10.17 -1.14 -23.23
N ASN A 31 -10.76 -0.09 -22.61
CA ASN A 31 -11.84 0.69 -23.22
C ASN A 31 -11.34 1.77 -24.20
N SER A 32 -10.05 2.12 -24.20
CA SER A 32 -9.45 3.05 -25.15
C SER A 32 -9.15 2.42 -26.52
N ALA A 33 -10.14 1.69 -27.06
CA ALA A 33 -10.04 0.81 -28.23
C ALA A 33 -9.53 1.46 -29.55
N ASP A 34 -9.42 2.79 -29.62
CA ASP A 34 -8.88 3.51 -30.79
C ASP A 34 -7.43 3.98 -30.66
N THR A 35 -6.75 3.62 -29.58
CA THR A 35 -5.40 4.14 -29.37
C THR A 35 -4.33 3.11 -29.59
N VAL A 36 -3.76 3.17 -30.80
CA VAL A 36 -2.32 2.99 -31.04
C VAL A 36 -1.52 4.07 -30.25
N VAL A 37 -1.80 4.24 -28.94
CA VAL A 37 -1.03 5.09 -28.02
C VAL A 37 0.01 4.19 -27.39
N SER A 38 1.04 3.92 -28.20
CA SER A 38 2.36 3.37 -27.92
C SER A 38 2.45 2.11 -27.04
N SER A 39 3.14 1.09 -27.54
CA SER A 39 3.63 -0.03 -26.73
C SER A 39 4.30 0.44 -25.42
N ALA A 40 4.97 1.60 -25.42
CA ALA A 40 5.62 2.18 -24.26
C ALA A 40 4.65 2.58 -23.13
N PHE A 41 3.48 3.15 -23.42
CA PHE A 41 2.50 3.54 -22.40
C PHE A 41 1.90 2.31 -21.71
N THR A 42 1.44 1.33 -22.51
CA THR A 42 0.92 0.06 -21.98
C THR A 42 1.99 -0.73 -21.24
N VAL A 43 3.23 -0.79 -21.76
CA VAL A 43 4.37 -1.40 -21.05
C VAL A 43 4.64 -0.68 -19.73
N GLY A 44 4.59 0.67 -19.71
CA GLY A 44 4.73 1.46 -18.50
C GLY A 44 3.69 1.13 -17.43
N ILE A 45 2.43 0.92 -17.82
CA ILE A 45 1.36 0.47 -16.93
C ILE A 45 1.68 -0.91 -16.34
N PHE A 46 2.06 -1.89 -17.16
CA PHE A 46 2.38 -3.24 -16.68
C PHE A 46 3.60 -3.24 -15.75
N ILE A 47 4.63 -2.46 -16.06
CA ILE A 47 5.80 -2.27 -15.19
C ILE A 47 5.35 -1.66 -13.85
N GLY A 48 4.55 -0.59 -13.88
CA GLY A 48 4.03 0.07 -12.68
C GLY A 48 3.20 -0.86 -11.80
N LEU A 49 2.27 -1.62 -12.39
CA LEU A 49 1.47 -2.62 -11.68
C LEU A 49 2.33 -3.74 -11.09
N SER A 50 3.37 -4.18 -11.80
CA SER A 50 4.30 -5.21 -11.32
C SER A 50 5.10 -4.73 -10.11
N PHE A 51 5.64 -3.51 -10.16
CA PHE A 51 6.31 -2.90 -9.00
C PHE A 51 5.38 -2.76 -7.81
N ASN A 52 4.15 -2.31 -8.04
CA ASN A 52 3.13 -2.16 -7.01
C ASN A 52 2.77 -3.51 -6.36
N PHE A 53 2.60 -4.56 -7.17
CA PHE A 53 2.42 -5.94 -6.70
C PHE A 53 3.59 -6.44 -5.84
N ILE A 54 4.83 -6.22 -6.29
CA ILE A 54 6.03 -6.58 -5.52
C ILE A 54 6.01 -5.89 -4.14
N LEU A 55 5.68 -4.60 -4.07
CA LEU A 55 5.58 -3.87 -2.80
C LEU A 55 4.52 -4.47 -1.87
N HIS A 56 3.39 -4.95 -2.40
CA HIS A 56 2.40 -5.68 -1.60
C HIS A 56 2.91 -7.02 -1.09
N VAL A 57 3.62 -7.78 -1.92
CA VAL A 57 4.24 -9.03 -1.47
C VAL A 57 5.22 -8.75 -0.33
N LEU A 58 6.01 -7.68 -0.44
CA LEU A 58 6.95 -7.28 0.61
C LEU A 58 6.25 -6.87 1.92
N THR A 59 5.10 -6.17 1.88
CA THR A 59 4.33 -5.85 3.10
C THR A 59 3.75 -7.10 3.78
N TRP A 60 3.33 -8.10 3.00
CA TRP A 60 2.88 -9.39 3.51
C TRP A 60 4.03 -10.21 4.12
N ILE A 61 5.19 -10.24 3.48
CA ILE A 61 6.40 -10.87 4.04
C ILE A 61 6.76 -10.22 5.38
N ALA A 62 6.71 -8.90 5.44
CA ALA A 62 7.03 -8.18 6.66
C ALA A 62 6.03 -8.44 7.79
N TYR A 63 4.74 -8.59 7.47
CA TYR A 63 3.72 -9.01 8.43
C TYR A 63 4.04 -10.36 9.08
N VAL A 64 4.48 -11.36 8.29
CA VAL A 64 4.87 -12.69 8.82
C VAL A 64 6.07 -12.61 9.76
N ARG A 65 6.92 -11.59 9.59
CA ARG A 65 8.12 -11.32 10.41
C ARG A 65 7.84 -10.49 11.66
N ILE A 66 6.65 -9.91 11.84
CA ILE A 66 6.29 -9.13 13.04
C ILE A 66 6.51 -9.95 14.30
N GLY A 67 7.30 -9.41 15.23
CA GLY A 67 7.63 -10.04 16.51
C GLY A 67 8.68 -11.15 16.45
N LYS A 68 9.12 -11.57 15.25
CA LYS A 68 10.15 -12.60 15.07
C LYS A 68 11.55 -12.04 14.86
N THR A 69 11.65 -10.78 14.43
CA THR A 69 12.93 -10.13 14.09
C THR A 69 13.06 -8.81 14.86
N GLY A 70 13.97 -8.77 15.84
CA GLY A 70 14.34 -7.56 16.58
C GLY A 70 15.34 -6.66 15.83
N ASP A 71 15.76 -7.08 14.64
CA ASP A 71 16.88 -6.49 13.91
C ASP A 71 16.56 -5.09 13.36
N LYS A 72 17.55 -4.20 13.47
CA LYS A 72 17.46 -2.80 13.03
C LYS A 72 17.23 -2.69 11.53
N GLY A 73 17.79 -3.61 10.74
CA GLY A 73 17.61 -3.67 9.29
C GLY A 73 16.15 -3.84 8.87
N TRP A 74 15.40 -4.71 9.56
CA TRP A 74 13.99 -4.94 9.28
C TRP A 74 13.12 -3.71 9.56
N LYS A 75 13.41 -2.99 10.65
CA LYS A 75 12.69 -1.75 11.00
C LYS A 75 12.88 -0.66 9.94
N ILE A 76 14.09 -0.51 9.42
CA ILE A 76 14.40 0.47 8.36
C ILE A 76 13.72 0.07 7.05
N PHE A 77 13.80 -1.20 6.65
CA PHE A 77 13.14 -1.72 5.45
C PHE A 77 11.63 -1.44 5.46
N LEU A 78 10.99 -1.66 6.61
CA LEU A 78 9.56 -1.42 6.80
C LEU A 78 9.16 0.04 6.77
N LEU A 79 9.97 0.90 7.35
CA LEU A 79 9.78 2.34 7.27
C LEU A 79 9.85 2.84 5.83
N VAL A 80 10.83 2.36 5.06
CA VAL A 80 10.97 2.72 3.64
C VAL A 80 9.73 2.31 2.84
N ILE A 81 9.25 1.08 3.02
CA ILE A 81 8.02 0.61 2.36
C ILE A 81 6.83 1.50 2.73
N ALA A 82 6.65 1.82 4.00
CA ALA A 82 5.53 2.66 4.43
C ALA A 82 5.59 4.09 3.85
N ILE A 83 6.78 4.68 3.75
CA ILE A 83 6.97 6.00 3.12
C ILE A 83 6.61 5.94 1.63
N ILE A 84 7.07 4.90 0.91
CA ILE A 84 6.72 4.68 -0.50
C ILE A 84 5.21 4.60 -0.68
N TRP A 85 4.51 3.87 0.20
CA TRP A 85 3.05 3.77 0.17
C TRP A 85 2.35 5.10 0.39
N ILE A 86 2.82 5.93 1.34
CA ILE A 86 2.29 7.28 1.57
C ILE A 86 2.48 8.16 0.34
N LEU A 87 3.68 8.18 -0.23
CA LEU A 87 3.95 8.98 -1.43
C LEU A 87 3.04 8.57 -2.58
N GLY A 88 2.90 7.26 -2.83
CA GLY A 88 1.98 6.73 -3.83
C GLY A 88 0.52 7.14 -3.58
N ALA A 89 0.08 7.13 -2.32
CA ALA A 89 -1.28 7.51 -1.96
C ALA A 89 -1.52 9.02 -2.16
N VAL A 90 -0.56 9.87 -1.77
CA VAL A 90 -0.64 11.32 -1.95
C VAL A 90 -0.70 11.69 -3.43
N PHE A 91 0.16 11.09 -4.26
CA PHE A 91 0.11 11.30 -5.72
C PHE A 91 -1.18 10.76 -6.33
N GLY A 92 -1.71 9.64 -5.85
CA GLY A 92 -2.99 9.10 -6.28
C GLY A 92 -4.17 10.03 -5.95
N ILE A 93 -4.20 10.61 -4.74
CA ILE A 93 -5.23 11.58 -4.32
C ILE A 93 -5.13 12.85 -5.17
N LEU A 94 -3.93 13.43 -5.31
CA LEU A 94 -3.72 14.65 -6.10
C LEU A 94 -4.05 14.43 -7.57
N GLY A 95 -3.58 13.33 -8.16
CA GLY A 95 -3.89 12.94 -9.53
C GLY A 95 -5.40 12.73 -9.74
N GLY A 96 -6.07 12.08 -8.79
CA GLY A 96 -7.52 11.88 -8.79
C GLY A 96 -8.29 13.20 -8.83
N PHE A 97 -7.92 14.17 -7.99
CA PHE A 97 -8.53 15.51 -7.98
C PHE A 97 -8.24 16.31 -9.26
N ILE A 98 -6.99 16.28 -9.76
CA ILE A 98 -6.58 17.06 -10.93
C ILE A 98 -7.22 16.54 -12.21
N MET A 99 -7.28 15.21 -12.38
CA MET A 99 -7.79 14.59 -13.60
C MET A 99 -9.31 14.31 -13.55
N GLY A 100 -9.99 14.71 -12.47
CA GLY A 100 -11.43 14.48 -12.29
C GLY A 100 -11.81 13.00 -12.26
N VAL A 101 -10.91 12.15 -11.79
CA VAL A 101 -11.08 10.69 -11.90
C VAL A 101 -12.11 10.18 -10.89
N GLY A 102 -12.86 9.17 -11.29
CA GLY A 102 -14.03 8.67 -10.56
C GLY A 102 -13.74 8.24 -9.13
N GLY A 103 -14.78 8.23 -8.27
CA GLY A 103 -14.65 8.00 -6.83
C GLY A 103 -13.93 6.71 -6.41
N ILE A 104 -13.86 5.69 -7.27
CA ILE A 104 -13.15 4.43 -7.02
C ILE A 104 -11.63 4.64 -6.89
N GLU A 105 -11.04 5.54 -7.69
CA GLU A 105 -9.60 5.81 -7.62
C GLU A 105 -9.22 6.59 -6.37
N LEU A 106 -10.06 7.55 -5.99
CA LEU A 106 -9.91 8.27 -4.74
C LEU A 106 -10.08 7.33 -3.53
N LEU A 107 -11.05 6.42 -3.58
CA LEU A 107 -11.24 5.36 -2.57
C LEU A 107 -10.01 4.46 -2.45
N GLY A 108 -9.41 4.05 -3.58
CA GLY A 108 -8.15 3.33 -3.61
C GLY A 108 -7.04 4.11 -2.89
N ALA A 109 -6.76 5.33 -3.34
CA ALA A 109 -5.69 6.14 -2.78
C ALA A 109 -5.88 6.44 -1.28
N LEU A 110 -7.12 6.68 -0.82
CA LEU A 110 -7.44 6.83 0.60
C LEU A 110 -7.23 5.53 1.38
N SER A 111 -7.65 4.38 0.83
CA SER A 111 -7.42 3.06 1.43
C SER A 111 -5.92 2.77 1.58
N GLN A 112 -5.13 3.13 0.57
CA GLN A 112 -3.67 3.04 0.61
C GLN A 112 -3.06 3.91 1.70
N LEU A 113 -3.53 5.17 1.82
CA LEU A 113 -3.05 6.09 2.84
C LEU A 113 -3.33 5.55 4.25
N VAL A 114 -4.56 5.12 4.50
CA VAL A 114 -4.96 4.52 5.78
C VAL A 114 -4.15 3.26 6.05
N GLY A 115 -4.00 2.37 5.06
CA GLY A 115 -3.20 1.16 5.19
C GLY A 115 -1.73 1.42 5.56
N SER A 116 -1.15 2.47 4.98
CA SER A 116 0.22 2.93 5.27
C SER A 116 0.37 3.40 6.72
N ILE A 117 -0.61 4.15 7.23
CA ILE A 117 -0.63 4.62 8.62
C ILE A 117 -0.67 3.42 9.58
N PHE A 118 -1.52 2.42 9.31
CA PHE A 118 -1.58 1.20 10.12
C PHE A 118 -0.28 0.40 10.10
N LEU A 119 0.40 0.35 8.95
CA LEU A 119 1.75 -0.20 8.82
C LEU A 119 2.74 0.55 9.72
N ILE A 120 2.77 1.88 9.67
CA ILE A 120 3.65 2.70 10.52
C ILE A 120 3.34 2.46 11.99
N ILE A 121 2.08 2.48 12.40
CA ILE A 121 1.65 2.24 13.78
C ILE A 121 2.15 0.87 14.26
N ALA A 122 2.02 -0.18 13.43
CA ALA A 122 2.48 -1.51 13.77
C ALA A 122 4.00 -1.63 13.98
N PHE A 123 4.79 -0.80 13.31
CA PHE A 123 6.26 -0.91 13.30
C PHE A 123 7.01 0.18 14.08
N ALA A 124 6.45 1.39 14.17
CA ALA A 124 7.06 2.54 14.82
C ALA A 124 6.69 2.64 16.32
N LEU A 125 5.50 2.17 16.71
CA LEU A 125 5.10 2.20 18.12
C LEU A 125 5.71 1.00 18.85
N LYS A 126 6.54 1.29 19.87
CA LYS A 126 7.00 0.27 20.83
C LYS A 126 5.76 -0.47 21.37
N PRO A 127 5.78 -1.80 21.47
CA PRO A 127 4.73 -2.50 22.17
C PRO A 127 4.64 -1.91 23.59
N GLN A 128 3.46 -1.40 23.94
CA GLN A 128 3.18 -1.06 25.33
C GLN A 128 3.22 -2.37 26.10
N ASN A 129 4.32 -2.62 26.81
CA ASN A 129 4.34 -3.61 27.88
C ASN A 129 3.36 -3.09 28.94
N ILE A 130 2.09 -3.46 28.80
CA ILE A 130 1.18 -3.46 29.93
C ILE A 130 1.68 -4.61 30.79
N ALA A 131 2.60 -4.28 31.69
CA ALA A 131 2.95 -5.16 32.79
C ALA A 131 1.67 -5.33 33.61
N ILE A 132 0.94 -6.40 33.34
CA ILE A 132 -0.07 -6.88 34.27
C ILE A 132 0.74 -7.44 35.45
N SER A 133 1.02 -6.56 36.41
CA SER A 133 1.46 -6.93 37.75
C SER A 133 0.31 -7.71 38.39
N ASN A 134 0.40 -9.04 38.35
CA ASN A 134 -0.41 -9.87 39.25
C ASN A 134 0.18 -9.71 40.65
N GLY A 135 -0.34 -8.71 41.38
CA GLY A 135 -0.22 -8.58 42.82
C GLY A 135 -1.49 -9.07 43.49
#